data_AF-A0A1Q4DNM9-F1
#
_entry.id   AF-A0A1Q4DNM9-F1
#
_cell.length_a   1.000
_cell.length_b   1.000
_cell.length_c   1.000
_cell.angle_alpha   90.00
_cell.angle_beta   90.00
_cell.angle_gamma   90.00
#
_symmetry.space_group_name_H-M   'P 1'
#
loop_
_entity.id
_entity.type
_entity.pdbx_description
1 polymer ?
#
loop_
_entity_poly.entity_id
_entity_poly.type
_entity_poly.pdbx_seq_one_letter_code
_entity_poly.pdbx_strand_id
1 'polypeptide(L)'
;MTQPDYPLPVLPSYELYQLAHIATFLADGVARHHRARTSAERAAALRDLGGGRAALEHALGATAAVPLPTPIDTATFHAARGLVAEVPRWAQVVSLAPIGQSGWGVVGYVPGVGPVGARTPSRPTAEAVHHHMLTQPASELAPWAITDKARVAPQAPDRVDLATFARDLDPSRDRDRAVARHLRGLDRRSDAAIRERFAGIDLDAPLVVRPPAPRPRPAARPSRPAAAGSRHLCGIGHQVTTRSVPSAPATSAGP
;
A
#
# COMPACT_ATOMS: atom_id res chain seq x y z
N MET A 1 -9.77 17.15 18.85
CA MET A 1 -9.59 17.26 17.38
C MET A 1 -9.09 15.92 16.89
N THR A 2 -9.96 15.19 16.21
CA THR A 2 -9.73 13.84 15.69
C THR A 2 -8.75 13.89 14.53
N GLN A 3 -7.61 13.24 14.70
CA GLN A 3 -6.62 13.03 13.64
C GLN A 3 -7.28 12.19 12.54
N PRO A 4 -7.21 12.58 11.26
CA PRO A 4 -7.73 11.74 10.19
C PRO A 4 -6.90 10.45 10.12
N ASP A 5 -7.57 9.32 10.37
CA ASP A 5 -7.05 7.97 10.14
C ASP A 5 -6.88 7.76 8.64
N TYR A 6 -5.70 8.10 8.12
CA TYR A 6 -5.30 7.63 6.80
C TYR A 6 -4.93 6.14 6.92
N PRO A 7 -5.52 5.23 6.12
CA PRO A 7 -5.04 3.87 6.04
C PRO A 7 -3.63 3.91 5.47
N LEU A 8 -2.63 3.62 6.32
CA LEU A 8 -1.26 3.42 5.86
C LEU A 8 -1.28 2.19 4.93
N PRO A 9 -0.88 2.32 3.66
CA PRO A 9 -0.68 1.14 2.82
C PRO A 9 0.39 0.27 3.49
N VAL A 10 0.05 -0.99 3.77
CA VAL A 10 0.98 -1.98 4.32
C VAL A 10 2.11 -2.14 3.29
N LEU A 11 3.30 -1.63 3.61
CA LEU A 11 4.46 -1.77 2.73
C LEU A 11 4.82 -3.27 2.63
N PRO A 12 4.92 -3.86 1.42
CA PRO A 12 4.90 -5.31 1.22
C PRO A 12 6.10 -6.09 1.79
N SER A 13 7.15 -5.43 2.25
CA SER A 13 8.30 -6.07 2.90
C SER A 13 9.10 -5.07 3.75
N TYR A 14 9.91 -5.56 4.69
CA TYR A 14 10.84 -4.75 5.48
C TYR A 14 11.84 -3.99 4.59
N GLU A 15 12.24 -4.59 3.46
CA GLU A 15 13.12 -3.97 2.46
C GLU A 15 12.42 -2.80 1.77
N LEU A 16 11.14 -2.92 1.41
CA LEU A 16 10.35 -1.82 0.86
C LEU A 16 10.13 -0.70 1.89
N TYR A 17 10.03 -1.06 3.17
CA TYR A 17 9.99 -0.08 4.27
C TYR A 17 11.31 0.69 4.40
N GLN A 18 12.46 0.01 4.30
CA GLN A 18 13.76 0.66 4.30
C GLN A 18 13.96 1.56 3.07
N LEU A 19 13.56 1.10 1.89
CA LEU A 19 13.58 1.91 0.66
C LEU A 19 12.72 3.17 0.79
N ALA A 20 11.55 3.08 1.41
CA ALA A 20 10.70 4.25 1.68
C ALA A 20 11.37 5.26 2.63
N HIS A 21 12.14 4.79 3.62
CA HIS A 21 12.92 5.68 4.51
C HIS A 21 14.06 6.37 3.78
N ILE A 22 14.79 5.64 2.92
CA ILE A 22 15.85 6.20 2.08
C ILE A 22 15.25 7.25 1.12
N ALA A 23 14.12 6.95 0.48
CA ALA A 23 13.42 7.88 -0.40
C ALA A 23 12.94 9.14 0.34
N THR A 24 12.44 8.98 1.57
CA THR A 24 12.00 10.11 2.41
C THR A 24 13.18 10.98 2.83
N PHE A 25 14.30 10.38 3.23
CA PHE A 25 15.54 11.09 3.55
C PHE A 25 16.05 11.91 2.36
N LEU A 26 16.01 11.32 1.16
CA LEU A 26 16.38 12.00 -0.08
C LEU A 26 15.43 13.17 -0.41
N ALA A 27 14.13 12.96 -0.32
CA ALA A 27 13.14 14.02 -0.57
C ALA A 27 13.30 15.19 0.42
N ASP A 28 13.59 14.92 1.69
CA ASP A 28 13.89 15.96 2.68
C ASP A 28 15.21 16.69 2.37
N GLY A 29 16.26 15.95 1.97
CA GLY A 29 17.51 16.55 1.49
C GLY A 29 17.31 17.51 0.32
N VAL A 30 16.47 17.16 -0.66
CA VAL A 30 16.11 18.02 -1.79
C VAL A 30 15.35 19.25 -1.30
N ALA A 31 14.38 19.09 -0.40
CA ALA A 31 13.63 20.19 0.18
C ALA A 31 14.52 21.16 0.98
N ARG A 32 15.46 20.63 1.79
CA ARG A 32 16.46 21.43 2.53
C ARG A 32 17.38 22.18 1.57
N HIS A 33 17.84 21.54 0.51
CA HIS A 33 18.64 22.19 -0.52
C HIS A 33 17.91 23.38 -1.15
N HIS A 34 16.63 23.22 -1.52
CA HIS A 34 15.82 24.31 -2.06
C HIS A 34 15.55 25.45 -1.07
N ARG A 35 15.48 25.15 0.23
CA ARG A 35 15.23 26.14 1.30
C ARG A 35 16.50 26.78 1.85
N ALA A 36 17.68 26.28 1.49
CA ALA A 36 18.95 26.70 2.04
C ALA A 36 19.24 28.17 1.70
N ARG A 37 19.59 28.95 2.73
CA ARG A 37 19.89 30.38 2.63
C ARG A 37 21.40 30.64 2.60
N THR A 38 22.20 29.71 3.08
CA THR A 38 23.66 29.82 3.10
C THR A 38 24.34 28.80 2.19
N SER A 39 25.61 29.05 1.84
CA SER A 39 26.43 28.08 1.09
C SER A 39 26.70 26.81 1.91
N ALA A 40 26.89 26.95 3.22
CA ALA A 40 27.12 25.83 4.13
C ALA A 40 25.89 24.90 4.23
N GLU A 41 24.68 25.46 4.33
CA GLU A 41 23.43 24.69 4.31
C GLU A 41 23.24 23.93 2.99
N ARG A 42 23.54 24.59 1.85
CA ARG A 42 23.50 23.94 0.53
C ARG A 42 24.50 22.79 0.45
N ALA A 43 25.74 23.00 0.89
CA ALA A 43 26.78 21.97 0.87
C ALA A 43 26.45 20.77 1.78
N ALA A 44 25.84 21.01 2.94
CA ALA A 44 25.37 19.94 3.82
C ALA A 44 24.25 19.12 3.16
N ALA A 45 23.25 19.78 2.57
CA ALA A 45 22.17 19.09 1.86
C ALA A 45 22.68 18.27 0.67
N LEU A 46 23.62 18.80 -0.12
CA LEU A 46 24.24 18.05 -1.24
C LEU A 46 25.00 16.81 -0.77
N ARG A 47 25.70 16.90 0.37
CA ARG A 47 26.39 15.75 0.98
C ARG A 47 25.41 14.66 1.38
N ASP A 48 24.32 15.04 2.04
CA ASP A 48 23.26 14.11 2.45
C ASP A 48 22.61 13.45 1.22
N LEU A 49 22.32 14.22 0.17
CA LEU A 49 21.79 13.69 -1.09
C LEU A 49 22.76 12.69 -1.73
N GLY A 50 24.06 12.98 -1.73
CA GLY A 50 25.08 12.05 -2.22
C GLY A 50 25.08 10.73 -1.43
N GLY A 51 25.05 10.81 -0.09
CA GLY A 51 25.01 9.63 0.78
C GLY A 51 23.72 8.82 0.64
N GLY A 52 22.57 9.48 0.62
CA GLY A 52 21.27 8.84 0.44
C GLY A 52 21.12 8.18 -0.93
N ARG A 53 21.70 8.79 -1.98
CA ARG A 53 21.67 8.22 -3.33
C ARG A 53 22.50 6.95 -3.42
N ALA A 54 23.70 6.94 -2.84
CA ALA A 54 24.51 5.74 -2.77
C ALA A 54 23.79 4.61 -2.00
N ALA A 55 23.10 4.93 -0.91
CA ALA A 55 22.29 3.96 -0.17
C ALA A 55 21.12 3.43 -1.01
N LEU A 56 20.45 4.29 -1.78
CA LEU A 56 19.38 3.89 -2.69
C LEU A 56 19.89 3.00 -3.82
N GLU A 57 20.98 3.39 -4.47
CA GLU A 57 21.63 2.61 -5.54
C GLU A 57 22.03 1.22 -5.05
N HIS A 58 22.65 1.14 -3.87
CA HIS A 58 23.01 -0.13 -3.25
C HIS A 58 21.79 -1.00 -2.94
N ALA A 59 20.76 -0.43 -2.31
CA ALA A 59 19.55 -1.16 -1.95
C ALA A 59 18.76 -1.66 -3.18
N LEU A 60 18.87 -0.98 -4.32
CA LEU A 60 18.26 -1.39 -5.59
C LEU A 60 19.15 -2.31 -6.44
N GLY A 61 20.40 -2.57 -6.03
CA GLY A 61 21.37 -3.30 -6.84
C GLY A 61 21.70 -2.58 -8.16
N ALA A 62 21.61 -1.25 -8.18
CA ALA A 62 21.77 -0.46 -9.40
C ALA A 62 23.26 -0.39 -9.81
N THR A 63 23.52 -0.60 -11.10
CA THR A 63 24.85 -0.48 -11.71
C THR A 63 25.11 0.89 -12.34
N ALA A 64 24.11 1.78 -12.29
CA ALA A 64 24.15 3.13 -12.83
C ALA A 64 23.43 4.12 -11.91
N ALA A 65 23.65 5.41 -12.18
CA ALA A 65 23.04 6.52 -11.47
C ALA A 65 21.50 6.42 -11.41
N VAL A 66 20.93 6.35 -10.20
CA VAL A 66 19.46 6.34 -10.03
C VAL A 66 18.94 7.78 -9.83
N PRO A 67 17.85 8.18 -10.51
CA PRO A 67 17.19 9.47 -10.27
C PRO A 67 16.76 9.60 -8.80
N LEU A 68 16.94 10.79 -8.22
CA LEU A 68 16.54 11.03 -6.83
C LEU A 68 15.01 11.04 -6.72
N PRO A 69 14.43 10.40 -5.69
CA PRO A 69 13.03 10.59 -5.34
C PRO A 69 12.79 12.06 -4.99
N THR A 70 11.88 12.71 -5.70
CA THR A 70 11.46 14.10 -5.45
C THR A 70 9.95 14.21 -5.34
N PRO A 71 9.43 15.17 -4.55
CA PRO A 71 8.02 15.53 -4.62
C PRO A 71 7.63 15.89 -6.06
N ILE A 72 6.44 15.47 -6.50
CA ILE A 72 5.87 15.90 -7.78
C ILE A 72 5.25 17.29 -7.66
N ASP A 73 5.23 18.06 -8.75
CA ASP A 73 4.54 19.35 -8.80
C ASP A 73 3.01 19.21 -8.91
N THR A 74 2.30 20.31 -8.70
CA THR A 74 0.83 20.35 -8.70
C THR A 74 0.24 19.95 -10.05
N ALA A 75 0.86 20.35 -11.17
CA ALA A 75 0.39 20.01 -12.51
C ALA A 75 0.50 18.50 -12.77
N THR A 76 1.64 17.92 -12.40
CA THR A 76 1.93 16.49 -12.44
C THR A 76 0.99 15.71 -11.52
N PHE A 77 0.69 16.23 -10.33
CA PHE A 77 -0.32 15.65 -9.45
C PHE A 77 -1.70 15.58 -10.11
N HIS A 78 -2.17 16.66 -10.74
CA HIS A 78 -3.47 16.65 -11.41
C HIS A 78 -3.50 15.72 -12.62
N ALA A 79 -2.44 15.69 -13.42
CA ALA A 79 -2.31 14.77 -14.55
C ALA A 79 -2.27 13.30 -14.08
N ALA A 80 -1.47 13.00 -13.06
CA ALA A 80 -1.35 11.67 -12.46
C ALA A 80 -2.66 11.23 -11.78
N ARG A 81 -3.37 12.16 -11.14
CA ARG A 81 -4.71 11.91 -10.57
C ARG A 81 -5.70 11.47 -11.65
N GLY A 82 -5.63 12.01 -12.86
CA GLY A 82 -6.44 11.56 -13.99
C GLY A 82 -6.10 10.15 -14.50
N LEU A 83 -4.86 9.67 -14.29
CA LEU A 83 -4.45 8.30 -14.63
C LEU A 83 -4.96 7.27 -13.62
N VAL A 84 -5.16 7.68 -12.37
CA VAL A 84 -5.80 6.87 -11.33
C VAL A 84 -7.31 7.04 -11.51
N ALA A 85 -7.89 6.29 -12.45
CA ALA A 85 -9.27 6.41 -12.88
C ALA A 85 -10.26 6.75 -11.74
N GLU A 86 -11.03 7.82 -11.92
CA GLU A 86 -11.92 8.43 -10.91
C GLU A 86 -13.11 7.55 -10.47
N VAL A 87 -13.22 6.33 -11.00
CA VAL A 87 -14.34 5.43 -10.68
C VAL A 87 -14.03 4.68 -9.37
N PRO A 88 -14.91 4.77 -8.35
CA PRO A 88 -14.71 4.01 -7.12
C PRO A 88 -14.63 2.51 -7.43
N ARG A 89 -13.85 1.76 -6.67
CA ARG A 89 -13.84 0.29 -6.76
C ARG A 89 -15.26 -0.24 -6.51
N TRP A 90 -15.77 -1.08 -7.40
CA TRP A 90 -17.07 -1.71 -7.23
C TRP A 90 -17.12 -3.09 -7.91
N ALA A 91 -18.03 -3.95 -7.45
CA ALA A 91 -18.34 -5.24 -8.05
C ALA A 91 -19.80 -5.61 -7.77
N GLN A 92 -20.42 -6.41 -8.63
CA GLN A 92 -21.79 -6.90 -8.47
C GLN A 92 -21.92 -8.36 -8.93
N VAL A 93 -22.73 -9.12 -8.20
CA VAL A 93 -23.09 -10.50 -8.56
C VAL A 93 -24.36 -10.49 -9.40
N VAL A 94 -24.34 -11.17 -10.55
CA VAL A 94 -25.45 -11.23 -11.51
C VAL A 94 -25.74 -12.67 -11.93
N SER A 95 -27.02 -12.96 -12.20
CA SER A 95 -27.39 -14.20 -12.91
C SER A 95 -27.11 -14.03 -14.40
N LEU A 96 -26.52 -15.05 -15.04
CA LEU A 96 -26.27 -15.03 -16.49
C LEU A 96 -27.42 -15.65 -17.31
N ALA A 97 -28.44 -16.20 -16.64
CA ALA A 97 -29.57 -16.83 -17.30
C ALA A 97 -30.34 -15.91 -18.27
N PRO A 98 -30.58 -14.61 -17.96
CA PRO A 98 -31.31 -13.71 -18.87
C PRO A 98 -30.62 -13.48 -20.21
N ILE A 99 -29.31 -13.73 -20.30
CA ILE A 99 -28.52 -13.61 -21.53
C ILE A 99 -28.22 -14.97 -22.16
N GLY A 100 -28.98 -16.01 -21.81
CA GLY A 100 -28.87 -17.35 -22.40
C GLY A 100 -27.64 -18.14 -21.93
N GLN A 101 -26.99 -17.73 -20.85
CA GLN A 101 -25.78 -18.38 -20.33
C GLN A 101 -26.08 -19.09 -19.00
N SER A 102 -25.40 -20.21 -18.77
CA SER A 102 -25.50 -20.94 -17.50
C SER A 102 -24.54 -20.38 -16.44
N GLY A 103 -24.99 -20.36 -15.19
CA GLY A 103 -24.18 -19.95 -14.04
C GLY A 103 -24.37 -18.49 -13.63
N TRP A 104 -23.38 -17.99 -12.87
CA TRP A 104 -23.39 -16.68 -12.26
C TRP A 104 -22.17 -15.87 -12.71
N GLY A 105 -22.30 -14.55 -12.67
CA GLY A 105 -21.25 -13.61 -13.04
C GLY A 105 -20.92 -12.67 -11.90
N VAL A 106 -19.67 -12.20 -11.87
CA VAL A 106 -19.27 -11.00 -11.15
C VAL A 106 -18.79 -10.00 -12.19
N VAL A 107 -19.31 -8.78 -12.15
CA VAL A 107 -18.87 -7.67 -13.00
C VAL A 107 -18.48 -6.50 -12.13
N GLY A 108 -17.40 -5.79 -12.47
CA GLY A 108 -16.88 -4.74 -11.62
C GLY A 108 -15.85 -3.84 -12.28
N TYR A 109 -15.32 -2.93 -11.45
CA TYR A 109 -14.24 -2.03 -11.79
C TYR A 109 -13.23 -1.94 -10.64
N VAL A 110 -11.94 -2.02 -10.97
CA VAL A 110 -10.83 -1.88 -10.02
C VAL A 110 -9.88 -0.79 -10.51
N PRO A 111 -9.68 0.31 -9.75
CA PRO A 111 -8.70 1.33 -10.11
C PRO A 111 -7.30 0.73 -10.34
N GLY A 112 -6.67 1.12 -11.46
CA GLY A 112 -5.37 0.59 -11.88
C GLY A 112 -5.42 -0.75 -12.65
N VAL A 113 -6.56 -1.44 -12.67
CA VAL A 113 -6.79 -2.65 -13.52
C VAL A 113 -7.80 -2.36 -14.61
N GLY A 114 -8.85 -1.60 -14.31
CA GLY A 114 -9.97 -1.32 -15.21
C GLY A 114 -11.17 -2.23 -14.97
N PRO A 115 -11.98 -2.51 -16.01
CA PRO A 115 -13.10 -3.44 -15.92
C PRO A 115 -12.63 -4.85 -15.57
N VAL A 116 -13.30 -5.47 -14.59
CA VAL A 116 -13.03 -6.85 -14.14
C VAL A 116 -14.28 -7.69 -14.24
N GLY A 117 -14.09 -8.99 -14.49
CA GLY A 117 -15.22 -9.91 -14.64
C GLY A 117 -14.84 -11.36 -14.38
N ALA A 118 -15.80 -12.11 -13.85
CA ALA A 118 -15.67 -13.55 -13.60
C ALA A 118 -16.98 -14.27 -13.92
N ARG A 119 -16.88 -15.49 -14.48
CA ARG A 119 -18.00 -16.43 -14.57
C ARG A 119 -17.76 -17.56 -13.58
N THR A 120 -18.80 -17.91 -12.81
CA THR A 120 -18.74 -18.98 -11.81
C THR A 120 -19.93 -19.93 -11.99
N PRO A 121 -19.79 -21.20 -11.57
CA PRO A 121 -20.87 -22.18 -11.71
C PRO A 121 -22.04 -21.93 -10.74
N SER A 122 -21.81 -21.21 -9.64
CA SER A 122 -22.77 -21.02 -8.56
C SER A 122 -22.73 -19.62 -7.97
N ARG A 123 -23.85 -19.23 -7.35
CA ARG A 123 -24.00 -17.95 -6.64
C ARG A 123 -23.01 -17.82 -5.47
N PRO A 124 -22.85 -18.82 -4.57
CA PRO A 124 -21.90 -18.69 -3.47
C PRO A 124 -20.46 -18.45 -3.94
N THR A 125 -20.05 -19.11 -5.03
CA THR A 125 -18.73 -18.85 -5.63
C THR A 125 -18.64 -17.44 -6.22
N ALA A 126 -19.71 -16.93 -6.84
CA ALA A 126 -19.75 -15.55 -7.32
C ALA A 126 -19.64 -14.55 -6.15
N GLU A 127 -20.32 -14.79 -5.03
CA GLU A 127 -20.26 -13.95 -3.83
C GLU A 127 -18.85 -13.95 -3.20
N ALA A 128 -18.16 -15.10 -3.19
CA ALA A 128 -16.77 -15.18 -2.76
C ALA A 128 -15.83 -14.38 -3.68
N VAL A 129 -15.99 -14.50 -5.01
CA VAL A 129 -15.21 -13.72 -5.99
C VAL A 129 -15.52 -12.22 -5.89
N HIS A 130 -16.78 -11.85 -5.66
CA HIS A 130 -17.17 -10.47 -5.39
C HIS A 130 -16.44 -9.91 -4.17
N HIS A 131 -16.43 -10.64 -3.05
CA HIS A 131 -15.69 -10.22 -1.86
C HIS A 131 -14.19 -10.09 -2.14
N HIS A 132 -13.62 -11.02 -2.91
CA HIS A 132 -12.22 -10.98 -3.34
C HIS A 132 -11.91 -9.73 -4.17
N MET A 133 -12.73 -9.39 -5.17
CA MET A 133 -12.57 -8.18 -6.01
C MET A 133 -12.66 -6.88 -5.20
N LEU A 134 -13.47 -6.86 -4.14
CA LEU A 134 -13.59 -5.67 -3.29
C LEU A 134 -12.41 -5.51 -2.32
N THR A 135 -11.81 -6.60 -1.86
CA THR A 135 -10.85 -6.56 -0.73
C THR A 135 -9.39 -6.73 -1.13
N GLN A 136 -9.09 -7.37 -2.25
CA GLN A 136 -7.71 -7.70 -2.61
C GLN A 136 -6.93 -6.54 -3.25
N PRO A 137 -5.58 -6.57 -3.21
CA PRO A 137 -4.73 -5.63 -3.94
C PRO A 137 -4.95 -5.70 -5.45
N ALA A 138 -4.80 -4.57 -6.16
CA ALA A 138 -4.99 -4.49 -7.61
C ALA A 138 -4.06 -5.46 -8.39
N SER A 139 -2.84 -5.69 -7.91
CA SER A 139 -1.88 -6.62 -8.51
C SER A 139 -2.37 -8.07 -8.54
N GLU A 140 -3.15 -8.49 -7.54
CA GLU A 140 -3.76 -9.83 -7.48
C GLU A 140 -5.00 -9.95 -8.35
N LEU A 141 -5.58 -8.82 -8.79
CA LEU A 141 -6.82 -8.77 -9.57
C LEU A 141 -6.60 -8.66 -11.07
N ALA A 142 -5.36 -8.46 -11.53
CA ALA A 142 -5.01 -8.41 -12.95
C ALA A 142 -5.50 -9.64 -13.78
N PRO A 143 -5.49 -10.89 -13.25
CA PRO A 143 -6.04 -12.04 -13.98
C PRO A 143 -7.55 -11.95 -14.28
N TRP A 144 -8.28 -11.11 -13.55
CA TRP A 144 -9.73 -10.90 -13.74
C TRP A 144 -10.05 -9.75 -14.69
N ALA A 145 -9.04 -9.07 -15.25
CA ALA A 145 -9.25 -7.99 -16.19
C ALA A 145 -10.01 -8.48 -17.43
N ILE A 146 -11.07 -7.77 -17.80
CA ILE A 146 -11.82 -8.06 -19.02
C ILE A 146 -10.94 -7.74 -20.21
N THR A 147 -10.89 -8.67 -21.18
CA THR A 147 -10.20 -8.48 -22.45
C THR A 147 -11.19 -8.50 -23.61
N ASP A 148 -10.87 -7.77 -24.68
CA ASP A 148 -11.73 -7.65 -25.88
C ASP A 148 -12.00 -8.99 -26.58
N LYS A 149 -11.12 -9.98 -26.39
CA LYS A 149 -11.27 -11.32 -26.96
C LYS A 149 -11.84 -12.29 -25.93
N ALA A 150 -12.84 -13.06 -26.35
CA ALA A 150 -13.30 -14.22 -25.60
C ALA A 150 -12.12 -15.20 -25.44
N ARG A 151 -11.79 -15.52 -24.18
CA ARG A 151 -10.77 -16.52 -23.86
C ARG A 151 -11.44 -17.89 -23.81
N VAL A 152 -11.00 -18.81 -24.66
CA VAL A 152 -11.39 -20.21 -24.56
C VAL A 152 -10.64 -20.81 -23.38
N ALA A 153 -11.37 -21.35 -22.40
CA ALA A 153 -10.75 -22.07 -21.31
C ALA A 153 -10.09 -23.35 -21.86
N PRO A 154 -8.80 -23.59 -21.58
CA PRO A 154 -8.18 -24.85 -21.97
C PRO A 154 -8.87 -26.01 -21.24
N GLN A 155 -8.96 -27.17 -21.90
CA GLN A 155 -9.39 -28.38 -21.22
C GLN A 155 -8.29 -28.81 -20.25
N ALA A 156 -8.66 -28.95 -18.97
CA ALA A 156 -7.77 -29.49 -17.97
C ALA A 156 -7.66 -31.02 -18.12
N PRO A 157 -6.48 -31.62 -17.87
CA PRO A 157 -6.33 -33.06 -17.88
C PRO A 157 -7.13 -33.72 -16.74
N ASP A 158 -7.65 -34.92 -16.99
CA ASP A 158 -8.44 -35.67 -15.99
C ASP A 158 -7.62 -36.12 -14.77
N ARG A 159 -6.29 -36.22 -14.92
CA ARG A 159 -5.38 -36.62 -13.85
C ARG A 159 -4.15 -35.72 -13.82
N VAL A 160 -3.83 -35.26 -12.62
CA VAL A 160 -2.64 -34.45 -12.31
C VAL A 160 -1.89 -35.13 -11.18
N ASP A 161 -0.57 -35.17 -11.26
CA ASP A 161 0.26 -35.54 -10.11
C ASP A 161 0.22 -34.41 -9.08
N LEU A 162 -0.68 -34.56 -8.11
CA LEU A 162 -0.90 -33.56 -7.05
C LEU A 162 0.35 -33.35 -6.18
N ALA A 163 1.20 -34.37 -6.03
CA ALA A 163 2.42 -34.24 -5.24
C ALA A 163 3.45 -33.36 -5.97
N THR A 164 3.62 -33.57 -7.27
CA THR A 164 4.49 -32.71 -8.07
C THR A 164 3.94 -31.29 -8.17
N PHE A 165 2.65 -31.14 -8.44
CA PHE A 165 1.98 -29.84 -8.44
C PHE A 165 2.15 -29.09 -7.11
N ALA A 166 1.96 -29.77 -5.97
CA ALA A 166 2.10 -29.15 -4.65
C ALA A 166 3.52 -28.63 -4.34
N ARG A 167 4.56 -29.26 -4.92
CA ARG A 167 5.96 -28.77 -4.77
C ARG A 167 6.20 -27.46 -5.51
N ASP A 168 5.51 -27.26 -6.62
CA ASP A 168 5.65 -26.07 -7.47
C ASP A 168 4.88 -24.86 -6.95
N LEU A 169 3.96 -25.07 -6.01
CA LEU A 169 3.26 -23.97 -5.35
C LEU A 169 4.23 -23.05 -4.61
N ASP A 170 3.96 -21.75 -4.66
CA ASP A 170 4.77 -20.71 -4.02
C ASP A 170 4.25 -20.40 -2.60
N PRO A 171 4.99 -20.77 -1.54
CA PRO A 171 4.54 -20.56 -0.17
C PRO A 171 4.47 -19.09 0.23
N SER A 172 4.99 -18.16 -0.56
CA SER A 172 4.85 -16.72 -0.32
C SER A 172 3.49 -16.17 -0.76
N ARG A 173 2.76 -16.88 -1.63
CA ARG A 173 1.50 -16.42 -2.23
C ARG A 173 0.29 -16.99 -1.51
N ASP A 174 -0.63 -16.12 -1.10
CA ASP A 174 -1.82 -16.53 -0.37
C ASP A 174 -2.76 -17.45 -1.17
N ARG A 175 -2.85 -17.24 -2.49
CA ARG A 175 -3.63 -18.11 -3.38
C ARG A 175 -3.06 -19.53 -3.45
N ASP A 176 -1.73 -19.66 -3.49
CA ASP A 176 -1.02 -20.94 -3.54
C ASP A 176 -1.15 -21.67 -2.19
N ARG A 177 -1.09 -20.93 -1.07
CA ARG A 177 -1.41 -21.48 0.27
C ARG A 177 -2.86 -21.96 0.36
N ALA A 178 -3.82 -21.22 -0.19
CA ALA A 178 -5.23 -21.62 -0.19
C ALA A 178 -5.45 -22.92 -0.97
N VAL A 179 -4.77 -23.08 -2.11
CA VAL A 179 -4.75 -24.32 -2.89
C VAL A 179 -4.13 -25.45 -2.07
N ALA A 180 -2.92 -25.25 -1.53
CA ALA A 180 -2.26 -26.25 -0.70
C ALA A 180 -3.12 -26.70 0.49
N ARG A 181 -3.79 -25.76 1.17
CA ARG A 181 -4.70 -26.06 2.29
C ARG A 181 -5.79 -27.05 1.89
N HIS A 182 -6.40 -26.87 0.72
CA HIS A 182 -7.51 -27.69 0.22
C HIS A 182 -7.07 -28.98 -0.47
N LEU A 183 -5.79 -29.10 -0.83
CA LEU A 183 -5.21 -30.37 -1.30
C LEU A 183 -4.90 -31.34 -0.15
N ARG A 184 -4.84 -30.86 1.09
CA ARG A 184 -4.54 -31.73 2.25
C ARG A 184 -5.60 -32.80 2.43
N GLY A 185 -5.15 -34.02 2.73
CA GLY A 185 -6.00 -35.18 2.98
C GLY A 185 -6.54 -35.86 1.72
N LEU A 186 -6.21 -35.35 0.52
CA LEU A 186 -6.59 -36.02 -0.74
C LEU A 186 -5.72 -37.25 -1.00
N ASP A 187 -4.40 -37.16 -0.79
CA ASP A 187 -3.51 -38.31 -0.88
C ASP A 187 -2.22 -38.11 -0.05
N ARG A 188 -1.61 -39.23 0.35
CA ARG A 188 -0.43 -39.21 1.24
C ARG A 188 0.81 -38.57 0.61
N ARG A 189 0.95 -38.63 -0.72
CA ARG A 189 2.14 -38.10 -1.42
C ARG A 189 2.04 -36.59 -1.55
N SER A 190 0.87 -36.05 -1.88
CA SER A 190 0.65 -34.59 -1.88
C SER A 190 0.74 -34.03 -0.47
N ASP A 191 0.20 -34.72 0.55
CA ASP A 191 0.36 -34.29 1.95
C ASP A 191 1.82 -34.18 2.38
N ALA A 192 2.66 -35.14 1.99
CA ALA A 192 4.09 -35.10 2.26
C ALA A 192 4.75 -33.91 1.53
N ALA A 193 4.43 -33.70 0.25
CA ALA A 193 4.94 -32.57 -0.53
C ALA A 193 4.50 -31.22 0.05
N ILE A 194 3.25 -31.07 0.48
CA ILE A 194 2.73 -29.85 1.11
C ILE A 194 3.45 -29.61 2.44
N ARG A 195 3.62 -30.64 3.27
CA ARG A 195 4.31 -30.51 4.58
C ARG A 195 5.76 -30.06 4.41
N GLU A 196 6.45 -30.58 3.41
CA GLU A 196 7.82 -30.18 3.08
C GLU A 196 7.86 -28.75 2.52
N ARG A 197 7.04 -28.45 1.51
CA ARG A 197 7.05 -27.18 0.79
C ARG A 197 6.59 -25.99 1.64
N PHE A 198 5.61 -26.22 2.52
CA PHE A 198 5.00 -25.20 3.39
C PHE A 198 5.43 -25.38 4.85
N ALA A 199 6.60 -25.98 5.10
CA ALA A 199 7.13 -26.16 6.45
C ALA A 199 7.19 -24.82 7.21
N GLY A 200 6.60 -24.77 8.40
CA GLY A 200 6.55 -23.56 9.24
C GLY A 200 5.50 -22.54 8.84
N ILE A 201 4.67 -22.81 7.83
CA ILE A 201 3.54 -21.96 7.43
C ILE A 201 2.24 -22.58 7.95
N ASP A 202 1.48 -21.80 8.70
CA ASP A 202 0.13 -22.18 9.12
C ASP A 202 -0.85 -21.99 7.95
N LEU A 203 -1.15 -23.07 7.25
CA LEU A 203 -2.14 -23.11 6.17
C LEU A 203 -3.58 -22.95 6.68
N ASP A 204 -3.80 -23.15 7.99
CA ASP A 204 -5.10 -22.99 8.62
C ASP A 204 -5.36 -21.58 9.13
N ALA A 205 -4.30 -20.77 9.27
CA ALA A 205 -4.39 -19.37 9.62
C ALA A 205 -5.41 -18.68 8.71
N PRO A 206 -6.40 -17.99 9.28
CA PRO A 206 -7.38 -17.30 8.48
C PRO A 206 -6.61 -16.23 7.68
N LEU A 207 -6.90 -16.13 6.38
CA LEU A 207 -6.36 -15.11 5.46
C LEU A 207 -6.93 -13.74 5.87
N VAL A 208 -6.53 -13.29 7.05
CA VAL A 208 -6.99 -12.08 7.70
C VAL A 208 -5.82 -11.13 7.64
N VAL A 209 -6.02 -10.03 6.94
CA VAL A 209 -5.29 -8.80 7.22
C VAL A 209 -5.62 -8.44 8.67
N ARG A 210 -4.81 -8.90 9.63
CA ARG A 210 -4.98 -8.54 11.04
C ARG A 210 -4.41 -7.14 11.24
N PRO A 211 -5.22 -6.16 11.66
CA PRO A 211 -4.66 -4.95 12.24
C PRO A 211 -3.90 -5.35 13.52
N PRO A 212 -2.70 -4.80 13.78
CA PRO A 212 -2.01 -5.08 15.03
C PRO A 212 -2.88 -4.61 16.20
N ALA A 213 -3.04 -5.47 17.20
CA ALA A 213 -3.77 -5.13 18.42
C ALA A 213 -3.14 -3.89 19.09
N PRO A 214 -3.95 -2.96 19.63
CA PRO A 214 -3.43 -1.78 20.29
C PRO A 214 -2.54 -2.17 21.47
N ARG A 215 -1.28 -1.72 21.45
CA ARG A 215 -0.36 -1.88 22.59
C ARG A 215 -0.94 -1.12 23.79
N PRO A 216 -0.96 -1.71 25.00
CA PRO A 216 -1.39 -1.00 26.19
C PRO A 216 -0.51 0.22 26.42
N ARG A 217 -1.16 1.38 26.60
CA ARG A 217 -0.49 2.65 26.92
C ARG A 217 0.34 2.49 28.20
N PRO A 218 1.62 2.91 28.22
CA PRO A 218 2.38 2.98 29.46
C PRO A 218 1.67 3.94 30.43
N ALA A 219 1.45 3.50 31.67
CA ALA A 219 0.89 4.34 32.72
C ALA A 219 1.76 5.57 32.93
N ALA A 220 1.13 6.75 32.99
CA ALA A 220 1.80 8.01 33.26
C ALA A 220 2.52 7.93 34.62
N ARG A 221 3.83 8.13 34.61
CA ARG A 221 4.66 8.20 35.82
C ARG A 221 4.30 9.49 36.58
N PRO A 222 4.13 9.47 37.91
CA PRO A 222 3.81 10.67 38.67
C PRO A 222 4.98 11.66 38.66
N SER A 223 4.69 12.93 38.38
CA SER A 223 5.62 14.05 38.43
C SER A 223 6.14 14.29 39.84
N ARG A 224 7.46 14.30 40.02
CA ARG A 224 8.13 14.63 41.30
C ARG A 224 8.17 16.16 41.47
N PRO A 225 7.97 16.72 42.68
CA PRO A 225 7.91 18.18 42.85
C PRO A 225 9.27 18.85 42.71
N ALA A 226 9.27 20.04 42.10
CA ALA A 226 10.44 20.90 41.91
C ALA A 226 10.86 21.52 43.25
N ALA A 227 12.14 21.32 43.62
CA ALA A 227 12.77 22.00 44.74
C ALA A 227 13.29 23.38 44.30
N ALA A 228 13.06 24.36 45.16
CA ALA A 228 13.45 25.76 45.02
C ALA A 228 14.98 25.96 45.02
N GLY A 229 15.44 26.96 44.26
CA GLY A 229 16.84 27.37 44.23
C GLY A 229 17.03 28.71 43.50
N SER A 230 16.88 29.80 44.25
CA SER A 230 17.07 31.21 43.88
C SER A 230 18.45 31.53 43.31
N ARG A 231 18.52 32.45 42.33
CA ARG A 231 19.46 33.59 42.30
C ARG A 231 19.09 34.61 41.21
N HIS A 232 18.86 35.84 41.66
CA HIS A 232 18.65 37.06 40.87
C HIS A 232 19.88 37.48 40.08
N LEU A 233 19.67 38.13 38.92
CA LEU A 233 20.38 39.35 38.52
C LEU A 233 19.58 40.12 37.45
N CYS A 234 19.56 41.45 37.64
CA CYS A 234 18.74 42.48 37.01
C CYS A 234 19.24 42.97 35.64
N GLY A 235 18.35 43.65 34.92
CA GLY A 235 18.64 44.54 33.78
C GLY A 235 17.55 44.46 32.71
N ILE A 236 16.35 45.04 32.91
CA ILE A 236 15.96 46.43 32.53
C ILE A 236 16.30 46.76 31.06
N GLY A 237 15.26 46.96 30.23
CA GLY A 237 15.43 47.58 28.90
C GLY A 237 14.23 47.49 27.95
N HIS A 238 13.18 48.23 28.26
CA HIS A 238 12.22 48.88 27.35
C HIS A 238 11.16 48.09 26.54
N GLN A 239 9.91 48.46 26.87
CA GLN A 239 8.64 48.35 26.16
C GLN A 239 8.61 49.09 24.80
N VAL A 240 7.57 48.80 24.01
CA VAL A 240 6.64 49.71 23.25
C VAL A 240 6.19 48.95 21.98
N THR A 241 5.00 48.31 21.98
CA THR A 241 3.72 48.75 21.35
C THR A 241 3.88 49.18 19.88
N THR A 242 3.14 48.70 18.86
CA THR A 242 1.67 48.76 18.67
C THR A 242 1.23 47.93 17.45
N ARG A 243 -0.06 47.53 17.48
CA ARG A 243 -0.95 47.15 16.36
C ARG A 243 -0.73 47.92 15.04
N SER A 244 -1.04 47.25 13.92
CA SER A 244 -2.06 47.74 12.95
C SER A 244 -2.41 46.68 11.89
N VAL A 245 -3.66 46.20 11.94
CA VAL A 245 -4.40 45.64 10.79
C VAL A 245 -5.02 46.81 10.04
N PRO A 246 -5.21 46.72 8.72
CA PRO A 246 -6.42 47.25 8.12
C PRO A 246 -7.21 46.19 7.33
N SER A 247 -8.53 46.32 7.46
CA SER A 247 -9.61 45.53 6.89
C SER A 247 -10.01 46.02 5.49
N ALA A 248 -10.28 45.08 4.58
CA ALA A 248 -11.33 45.05 3.52
C ALA A 248 -11.31 46.13 2.39
N PRO A 249 -12.06 45.99 1.25
CA PRO A 249 -13.13 45.03 0.96
C PRO A 249 -13.10 44.34 -0.43
N ALA A 250 -14.10 43.46 -0.60
CA ALA A 250 -14.43 42.67 -1.78
C ALA A 250 -14.98 43.49 -2.96
N THR A 251 -14.79 43.00 -4.18
CA THR A 251 -15.71 43.24 -5.30
C THR A 251 -15.73 42.04 -6.26
N SER A 252 -16.93 41.47 -6.36
CA SER A 252 -17.46 40.65 -7.46
C SER A 252 -17.60 41.48 -8.73
N ALA A 253 -17.34 40.89 -9.89
CA ALA A 253 -18.10 41.12 -11.13
C ALA A 253 -17.78 40.00 -12.14
N GLY A 254 -18.85 39.35 -12.63
CA GLY A 254 -18.83 38.46 -13.80
C GLY A 254 -18.59 39.22 -15.11
N PRO A 255 -18.69 38.53 -16.24
CA PRO A 255 -19.98 38.10 -16.80
C PRO A 255 -20.14 36.58 -16.97
#